data_AF-A0A2U1TED7-F1
#
_entry.id   AF-A0A2U1TED7-F1
#
_cell.length_a   1.000
_cell.length_b   1.000
_cell.length_c   1.000
_cell.angle_alpha   90.00
_cell.angle_beta   90.00
_cell.angle_gamma   90.00
#
_symmetry.space_group_name_H-M   'P 1'
#
loop_
_entity.id
_entity.type
_entity.pdbx_description
1 polymer ?
#
loop_
_entity_poly.entity_id
_entity_poly.type
_entity_poly.pdbx_seq_one_letter_code
_entity_poly.pdbx_strand_id
1 'polypeptide(L)'
;MLHRHPILGLFTGAYLVFVGWVTLGPQPFDDSNNGLIFRALGVLDRYEATSWITYNVLEFAANIAMFFPIGLFLVLLFGRRLWWLAVSIGCGITVVIETAQLFIPGRVSDPRDLVANSAGAILGVLVGLLLTARKARRLRQERTTRPTSPRQRSVAGSVR
;
A
#
# COMPACT_ATOMS: atom_id res chain seq x y z
N MET A 1 4.78 -4.74 -16.66
CA MET A 1 3.88 -3.59 -16.41
C MET A 1 4.60 -2.35 -15.89
N LEU A 2 5.75 -2.48 -15.17
CA LEU A 2 6.59 -1.34 -14.73
C LEU A 2 6.90 -0.30 -15.84
N HIS A 3 7.17 -0.76 -17.07
CA HIS A 3 7.49 0.13 -18.19
C HIS A 3 6.39 1.12 -18.60
N ARG A 4 5.13 0.92 -18.15
CA ARG A 4 4.03 1.84 -18.51
C ARG A 4 3.87 3.02 -17.54
N HIS A 5 4.44 2.95 -16.34
CA HIS A 5 4.36 3.99 -15.32
C HIS A 5 5.68 4.14 -14.53
N PRO A 6 6.76 4.61 -15.18
CA PRO A 6 8.09 4.70 -14.54
C PRO A 6 8.08 5.62 -13.30
N ILE A 7 7.29 6.69 -13.34
CA ILE A 7 7.13 7.64 -12.23
C ILE A 7 6.49 6.96 -11.01
N LEU A 8 5.44 6.16 -11.21
CA LEU A 8 4.81 5.42 -10.11
C LEU A 8 5.78 4.43 -9.50
N GLY A 9 6.53 3.69 -10.32
CA GLY A 9 7.57 2.77 -9.83
C GLY A 9 8.64 3.48 -9.00
N LEU A 10 9.08 4.67 -9.43
CA LEU A 10 10.02 5.50 -8.67
C LEU A 10 9.44 5.93 -7.32
N PHE A 11 8.21 6.44 -7.30
CA PHE A 11 7.54 6.83 -6.05
C PHE A 11 7.36 5.64 -5.11
N THR A 12 6.95 4.48 -5.62
CA THR A 12 6.83 3.26 -4.82
C THR A 12 8.18 2.87 -4.23
N GLY A 13 9.24 2.86 -5.04
CA GLY A 13 10.59 2.52 -4.57
C GLY A 13 11.09 3.50 -3.52
N ALA A 14 10.97 4.81 -3.77
CA ALA A 14 11.36 5.85 -2.81
C ALA A 14 10.57 5.74 -1.51
N TYR A 15 9.27 5.46 -1.59
CA TYR A 15 8.43 5.29 -0.40
C TYR A 15 8.79 4.02 0.39
N LEU A 16 9.10 2.91 -0.28
CA LEU A 16 9.55 1.68 0.40
C LEU A 16 10.90 1.89 1.10
N VAL A 17 11.82 2.64 0.49
CA VAL A 17 13.09 3.02 1.14
C VAL A 17 12.83 3.91 2.36
N PHE A 18 11.94 4.90 2.23
CA PHE A 18 11.55 5.75 3.35
C PHE A 18 10.95 4.93 4.51
N VAL A 19 9.99 4.03 4.22
CA VAL A 19 9.39 3.17 5.24
C VAL A 19 10.44 2.27 5.87
N GLY A 20 11.29 1.62 5.07
CA GLY A 20 12.39 0.79 5.58
C GLY A 20 13.33 1.57 6.50
N TRP A 21 13.65 2.82 6.15
CA TRP A 21 14.46 3.70 6.99
C TRP A 21 13.75 4.07 8.31
N VAL A 22 12.45 4.35 8.28
CA VAL A 22 11.65 4.64 9.48
C VAL A 22 11.54 3.41 10.40
N THR A 23 11.30 2.22 9.84
CA THR A 23 11.04 1.00 10.63
C THR A 23 12.31 0.30 11.11
N LEU A 24 13.37 0.33 10.31
CA LEU A 24 14.65 -0.34 10.61
C LEU A 24 15.74 0.63 11.07
N GLY A 25 15.52 1.94 10.95
CA GLY A 25 16.46 2.94 11.45
C GLY A 25 16.73 2.76 12.95
N PRO A 26 17.91 3.17 13.45
CA PRO A 26 18.19 3.13 14.87
C PRO A 26 17.15 3.98 15.62
N GLN A 27 16.43 3.38 16.57
CA GLN A 27 15.69 4.16 17.55
C GLN A 27 16.73 4.79 18.48
N PRO A 28 16.82 6.12 18.59
CA PRO A 28 17.59 6.71 19.67
C PRO A 28 17.03 6.15 20.98
N PHE A 29 17.90 5.76 21.90
CA PHE A 29 17.52 5.36 23.26
C PHE A 29 16.86 6.51 24.07
N ASP A 30 16.67 7.68 23.44
CA ASP A 30 15.94 8.84 23.93
C ASP A 30 14.66 9.07 23.13
N ASP A 31 13.57 9.40 23.84
CA ASP A 31 12.17 9.72 23.44
C ASP A 31 11.95 10.63 22.21
N SER A 32 13.02 11.10 21.58
CA SER A 32 13.04 12.07 20.48
C SER A 32 12.32 11.62 19.19
N ASN A 33 12.37 10.33 18.79
CA ASN A 33 11.68 9.86 17.59
C ASN A 33 10.16 9.68 17.81
N ASN A 34 9.75 9.48 19.06
CA ASN A 34 8.34 9.49 19.45
C ASN A 34 7.79 10.91 19.57
N GLY A 35 8.61 11.95 19.35
CA GLY A 35 8.20 13.35 19.45
C GLY A 35 6.99 13.69 18.59
N LEU A 36 6.80 13.07 17.42
CA LEU A 36 5.58 13.28 16.61
C LEU A 36 4.33 12.67 17.27
N ILE A 37 4.44 11.44 17.78
CA ILE A 37 3.35 10.76 18.49
C ILE A 37 3.04 11.53 19.78
N PHE A 38 4.04 11.91 20.57
CA PHE A 38 3.88 12.71 21.78
C PHE A 38 3.34 14.12 21.51
N ARG A 39 3.73 14.77 20.41
CA ARG A 39 3.13 16.05 19.99
C ARG A 39 1.66 15.88 19.64
N ALA A 40 1.32 14.84 18.89
CA ALA A 40 -0.05 14.55 18.53
C ALA A 40 -0.89 14.19 19.77
N LEU A 41 -0.38 13.36 20.68
CA LEU A 41 -1.01 13.11 21.99
C LEU A 41 -1.19 14.40 22.78
N GLY A 42 -0.18 15.27 22.89
CA GLY A 42 -0.29 16.53 23.62
C GLY A 42 -1.25 17.56 22.98
N VAL A 43 -1.67 17.36 21.73
CA VAL A 43 -2.76 18.12 21.10
C VAL A 43 -4.11 17.47 21.38
N LEU A 44 -4.19 16.13 21.31
CA LEU A 44 -5.41 15.37 21.54
C LEU A 44 -5.82 15.35 23.03
N ASP A 45 -4.86 15.30 23.94
CA ASP A 45 -5.10 15.30 25.39
C ASP A 45 -5.72 16.62 25.89
N ARG A 46 -5.70 17.67 25.05
CA ARG A 46 -6.38 18.95 25.33
C ARG A 46 -7.91 18.85 25.23
N TYR A 47 -8.43 17.77 24.65
CA TYR A 47 -9.87 17.56 24.50
C TYR A 47 -10.28 16.28 25.25
N GLU A 48 -11.20 16.40 26.21
CA GLU A 48 -11.70 15.25 26.99
C GLU A 48 -12.27 14.13 26.10
N ALA A 49 -12.85 14.48 24.95
CA ALA A 49 -13.38 13.55 23.96
C ALA A 49 -12.32 12.63 23.32
N THR A 50 -11.04 12.98 23.40
CA THR A 50 -9.92 12.21 22.82
C THR A 50 -9.01 11.59 23.89
N SER A 51 -9.43 11.61 25.16
CA SER A 51 -8.73 10.94 26.27
C SER A 51 -8.53 9.42 26.08
N TRP A 52 -9.34 8.79 25.23
CA TRP A 52 -9.20 7.37 24.87
C TRP A 52 -8.06 7.11 23.87
N ILE A 53 -7.52 8.14 23.21
CA ILE A 53 -6.40 8.01 22.26
C ILE A 53 -5.10 7.95 23.05
N THR A 54 -4.74 6.75 23.46
CA THR A 54 -3.46 6.46 24.11
C THR A 54 -2.32 6.39 23.09
N TYR A 55 -1.08 6.39 23.59
CA TYR A 55 0.12 6.18 22.76
C TYR A 55 0.01 4.94 21.87
N ASN A 56 -0.43 3.81 22.44
CA ASN A 56 -0.58 2.55 21.70
C ASN A 56 -1.60 2.66 20.55
N VAL A 57 -2.71 3.39 20.75
CA VAL A 57 -3.72 3.62 19.71
C VAL A 57 -3.14 4.46 18.59
N LEU A 58 -2.41 5.51 18.93
CA LEU A 58 -1.82 6.42 17.94
C LEU A 58 -0.68 5.75 17.16
N GLU A 59 0.15 4.97 17.83
CA GLU A 59 1.20 4.15 17.21
C GLU A 59 0.60 3.12 16.25
N PHE A 60 -0.44 2.39 16.69
CA PHE A 60 -1.17 1.44 15.84
C PHE A 60 -1.78 2.12 14.61
N ALA A 61 -2.40 3.29 14.78
CA ALA A 61 -2.97 4.06 13.67
C ALA A 61 -1.89 4.61 12.73
N ALA A 62 -0.75 5.05 13.25
CA ALA A 62 0.38 5.51 12.45
C ALA A 62 0.97 4.38 11.59
N ASN A 63 1.07 3.17 12.14
CA ASN A 63 1.50 1.98 11.42
C ASN A 63 0.55 1.62 10.26
N ILE A 64 -0.78 1.64 10.50
CA ILE A 64 -1.78 1.51 9.44
C ILE A 64 -1.58 2.58 8.37
N ALA A 65 -1.46 3.85 8.77
CA ALA A 65 -1.33 4.97 7.86
C ALA A 65 -0.04 4.91 7.02
N MET A 66 1.05 4.40 7.58
CA MET A 66 2.33 4.21 6.90
C MET A 66 2.29 3.08 5.86
N PHE A 67 1.58 1.99 6.14
CA PHE A 67 1.47 0.87 5.19
C PHE A 67 0.37 1.05 4.14
N PHE A 68 -0.60 1.92 4.40
CA PHE A 68 -1.67 2.21 3.46
C PHE A 68 -1.17 2.62 2.05
N PRO A 69 -0.23 3.57 1.90
CA PRO A 69 0.30 3.92 0.58
C PRO A 69 1.05 2.78 -0.10
N ILE A 70 1.71 1.89 0.65
CA ILE A 70 2.37 0.70 0.08
C ILE A 70 1.34 -0.16 -0.66
N GLY A 71 0.26 -0.55 0.02
CA GLY A 71 -0.79 -1.36 -0.59
C GLY A 71 -1.43 -0.69 -1.81
N LEU A 72 -1.70 0.62 -1.70
CA LEU A 72 -2.25 1.43 -2.79
C LEU A 72 -1.32 1.45 -4.01
N PHE A 73 -0.03 1.72 -3.81
CA PHE A 73 0.93 1.80 -4.89
C PHE A 73 1.18 0.44 -5.55
N LEU A 74 1.26 -0.64 -4.76
CA LEU A 74 1.44 -1.98 -5.29
C LEU A 74 0.25 -2.41 -6.18
N VAL A 75 -1.00 -2.16 -5.78
CA VAL A 75 -2.16 -2.50 -6.62
C VAL A 75 -2.24 -1.62 -7.87
N LEU A 76 -1.80 -0.36 -7.80
CA LEU A 76 -1.71 0.52 -8.97
C LEU A 76 -0.60 0.08 -9.93
N LEU A 77 0.50 -0.47 -9.41
CA LEU A 77 1.66 -0.92 -10.19
C LEU A 77 1.42 -2.28 -10.86
N PHE A 78 0.86 -3.26 -10.12
CA PHE A 78 0.55 -4.59 -10.65
C PHE A 78 -0.81 -4.66 -11.37
N GLY A 79 -1.67 -3.69 -11.09
CA GLY A 79 -3.02 -3.62 -11.63
C GLY A 79 -4.02 -4.52 -10.90
N ARG A 80 -5.32 -4.23 -11.12
CA ARG A 80 -6.45 -4.87 -10.42
C ARG A 80 -6.47 -6.41 -10.46
N ARG A 81 -5.90 -7.05 -11.48
CA ARG A 81 -5.90 -8.53 -11.59
C ARG A 81 -4.94 -9.20 -10.60
N LEU A 82 -3.92 -8.47 -10.16
CA LEU A 82 -2.87 -8.94 -9.27
C LEU A 82 -3.00 -8.28 -7.88
N TRP A 83 -4.23 -7.96 -7.47
CA TRP A 83 -4.50 -7.35 -6.17
C TRP A 83 -4.06 -8.26 -5.01
N TRP A 84 -4.22 -9.57 -5.16
CA TRP A 84 -3.78 -10.56 -4.17
C TRP A 84 -2.26 -10.52 -4.01
N LEU A 85 -1.51 -10.36 -5.10
CA LEU A 85 -0.06 -10.22 -5.06
C LEU A 85 0.37 -8.92 -4.35
N ALA A 86 -0.38 -7.82 -4.55
CA ALA A 86 -0.14 -6.58 -3.83
C ALA A 86 -0.36 -6.75 -2.30
N VAL A 87 -1.40 -7.47 -1.89
CA VAL A 87 -1.64 -7.81 -0.48
C VAL A 87 -0.53 -8.71 0.06
N SER A 88 -0.20 -9.80 -0.65
CA SER A 88 0.85 -10.74 -0.23
C SER A 88 2.21 -10.08 -0.08
N ILE A 89 2.58 -9.18 -1.00
CA ILE A 89 3.83 -8.42 -0.89
C ILE A 89 3.76 -7.42 0.26
N GLY A 90 2.63 -6.72 0.43
CA GLY A 90 2.41 -5.82 1.57
C GLY A 90 2.63 -6.52 2.90
N CYS A 91 1.96 -7.66 3.13
CA CYS A 91 2.13 -8.47 4.34
C CYS A 91 3.51 -9.16 4.41
N GLY A 92 4.10 -9.51 3.26
CA GLY A 92 5.46 -10.05 3.24
C GLY A 92 6.50 -9.05 3.74
N ILE A 93 6.35 -7.78 3.37
CA ILE A 93 7.20 -6.68 3.85
C ILE A 93 7.10 -6.53 5.38
N THR A 94 5.90 -6.67 5.96
CA THR A 94 5.73 -6.56 7.42
C THR A 94 6.47 -7.67 8.15
N VAL A 95 6.35 -8.91 7.69
CA VAL A 95 7.07 -10.06 8.26
C VAL A 95 8.58 -9.88 8.16
N VAL A 96 9.08 -9.39 7.02
CA VAL A 96 10.51 -9.11 6.83
C VAL A 96 10.99 -8.04 7.80
N ILE A 97 10.23 -6.97 8.01
CA ILE A 97 10.57 -5.88 8.94
C ILE A 97 10.63 -6.40 10.38
N GLU A 98 9.59 -7.10 10.85
CA GLU A 98 9.58 -7.65 12.21
C GLU A 98 10.69 -8.65 12.44
N THR A 99 10.95 -9.51 11.46
CA THR A 99 12.05 -10.49 11.54
C THR A 99 13.40 -9.77 11.59
N ALA A 100 13.59 -8.72 10.79
CA ALA A 100 14.83 -7.94 10.81
C ALA A 100 15.03 -7.22 12.15
N GLN A 101 13.96 -6.71 12.76
CA GLN A 101 14.02 -6.05 14.07
C GLN A 101 14.50 -6.97 15.20
N LEU A 102 14.29 -8.29 15.11
CA LEU A 102 14.83 -9.26 16.08
C LEU A 102 16.36 -9.23 16.18
N PHE A 103 17.04 -8.74 15.15
CA PHE A 103 18.50 -8.64 15.09
C PHE A 103 19.02 -7.23 15.35
N ILE A 104 18.15 -6.26 15.65
CA ILE A 104 18.51 -4.86 15.90
C ILE A 104 18.43 -4.59 17.41
N PRO A 105 19.55 -4.35 18.10
CA PRO A 105 19.56 -4.02 19.52
C PRO A 105 18.68 -2.80 19.82
N GLY A 106 17.81 -2.92 20.83
CA GLY A 106 16.88 -1.85 21.21
C GLY A 106 15.56 -1.82 20.42
N ARG A 107 15.37 -2.70 19.43
CA ARG A 107 14.06 -2.88 18.77
C ARG A 107 13.28 -4.04 19.40
N VAL A 108 11.99 -3.82 19.63
CA VAL A 108 11.05 -4.83 20.10
C VAL A 108 10.14 -5.18 18.92
N SER A 109 10.13 -6.46 18.55
CA SER A 109 9.14 -7.00 17.62
C SER A 109 7.82 -7.17 18.38
N ASP A 110 6.75 -6.54 17.91
CA ASP A 110 5.42 -6.63 18.52
C ASP A 110 4.40 -7.10 17.47
N PRO A 111 3.71 -8.24 17.68
CA PRO A 111 2.67 -8.73 16.78
C PRO A 111 1.58 -7.71 16.43
N ARG A 112 1.37 -6.68 17.26
CA ARG A 112 0.46 -5.56 16.96
C ARG A 112 0.87 -4.80 15.72
N ASP A 113 2.16 -4.70 15.45
CA ASP A 113 2.71 -3.98 14.30
C ASP A 113 2.47 -4.78 13.02
N LEU A 114 2.61 -6.11 13.06
CA LEU A 114 2.23 -6.99 11.96
C LEU A 114 0.78 -6.76 11.55
N VAL A 115 -0.11 -6.71 12.55
CA VAL A 115 -1.56 -6.52 12.33
C VAL A 115 -1.84 -5.13 11.78
N ALA A 116 -1.29 -4.08 12.39
CA ALA A 116 -1.47 -2.70 11.95
C ALA A 116 -0.98 -2.50 10.51
N ASN A 117 0.24 -2.93 10.22
CA ASN A 117 0.86 -2.77 8.92
C ASN A 117 0.12 -3.59 7.85
N SER A 118 -0.28 -4.82 8.17
CA SER A 118 -1.09 -5.66 7.26
C SER A 118 -2.45 -5.02 6.98
N ALA A 119 -3.12 -4.46 8.00
CA ALA A 119 -4.39 -3.75 7.85
C ALA A 119 -4.23 -2.53 6.94
N GLY A 120 -3.17 -1.74 7.14
CA GLY A 120 -2.80 -0.62 6.26
C GLY A 120 -2.66 -1.07 4.81
N ALA A 121 -1.83 -2.08 4.55
CA ALA A 121 -1.60 -2.60 3.21
C ALA A 121 -2.90 -3.08 2.53
N ILE A 122 -3.75 -3.82 3.26
CA ILE A 122 -5.05 -4.29 2.74
C ILE A 122 -5.96 -3.11 2.41
N LEU A 123 -6.11 -2.14 3.32
CA LEU A 123 -6.93 -0.94 3.10
C LEU A 123 -6.44 -0.15 1.87
N GLY A 124 -5.13 -0.01 1.71
CA GLY A 124 -4.51 0.63 0.54
C GLY A 124 -4.90 -0.07 -0.76
N VAL A 125 -4.82 -1.40 -0.79
CA VAL A 125 -5.24 -2.20 -1.95
C VAL A 125 -6.73 -2.00 -2.23
N LEU A 126 -7.59 -2.09 -1.21
CA LEU A 126 -9.05 -1.92 -1.37
C LEU A 126 -9.40 -0.54 -1.94
N VAL A 127 -8.77 0.53 -1.44
CA VAL A 127 -8.97 1.88 -1.97
C VAL A 127 -8.47 1.98 -3.41
N GLY A 128 -7.30 1.42 -3.74
CA GLY A 128 -6.79 1.40 -5.11
C GLY A 128 -7.71 0.66 -6.08
N LEU A 129 -8.32 -0.45 -5.63
CA LEU A 129 -9.34 -1.15 -6.39
C LEU A 129 -10.58 -0.28 -6.61
N LEU A 130 -11.06 0.41 -5.58
CA LEU A 130 -12.23 1.28 -5.66
C LEU A 130 -12.01 2.44 -6.64
N LEU A 131 -10.87 3.14 -6.53
CA LEU A 131 -10.50 4.27 -7.39
C LEU A 131 -10.39 3.85 -8.87
N THR A 132 -9.87 2.64 -9.13
CA THR A 132 -9.71 2.12 -10.50
C THR A 132 -10.97 1.44 -11.06
N ALA A 133 -12.00 1.21 -10.24
CA ALA A 133 -13.21 0.48 -10.64
C ALA A 133 -13.99 1.19 -11.76
N ARG A 134 -14.12 2.52 -11.70
CA ARG A 134 -14.85 3.30 -12.71
C ARG A 134 -14.18 3.24 -14.08
N LYS A 135 -12.85 3.40 -14.14
CA LYS A 135 -12.07 3.30 -15.37
C LYS A 135 -12.14 1.91 -15.98
N ALA A 136 -12.06 0.87 -15.15
CA ALA A 136 -12.19 -0.52 -15.59
C ALA A 136 -13.56 -0.83 -16.20
N ARG A 137 -14.65 -0.28 -15.63
CA ARG A 137 -16.01 -0.43 -16.17
C ARG A 137 -16.14 0.22 -17.55
N ARG A 138 -15.63 1.45 -17.73
CA ARG A 138 -15.64 2.17 -19.02
C ARG A 138 -14.88 1.41 -20.11
N LEU A 139 -13.66 0.97 -19.84
CA LEU A 139 -12.85 0.18 -20.79
C LEU A 139 -13.53 -1.14 -21.18
N ARG A 140 -14.28 -1.76 -20.26
CA ARG A 140 -15.04 -2.98 -20.56
C ARG A 140 -16.23 -2.70 -21.48
N GLN A 141 -16.94 -1.59 -21.27
CA GLN A 141 -18.06 -1.16 -22.12
C GLN A 141 -17.59 -0.85 -23.55
N GLU A 142 -16.50 -0.08 -23.73
CA GLU A 142 -15.93 0.25 -25.04
C GLU A 142 -15.49 -1.00 -25.83
N ARG A 143 -15.03 -2.04 -25.14
CA ARG A 143 -14.61 -3.30 -25.76
C ARG A 143 -15.80 -4.16 -26.20
N THR A 144 -16.94 -4.04 -25.54
CA THR A 144 -18.19 -4.72 -25.91
C THR A 144 -18.92 -4.01 -27.05
N THR A 145 -18.80 -2.69 -27.17
CA THR A 145 -19.44 -1.90 -28.23
C THR A 145 -18.63 -1.78 -29.52
N ARG A 146 -17.34 -2.17 -29.53
CA ARG A 146 -16.60 -2.30 -30.80
C ARG A 146 -17.16 -3.50 -31.57
N PRO A 147 -17.85 -3.31 -32.72
CA PRO A 147 -18.25 -4.41 -33.55
C PRO A 147 -16.98 -5.13 -33.97
N THR A 148 -16.89 -6.43 -33.70
CA THR A 148 -15.95 -7.32 -34.37
C THR A 148 -16.24 -7.16 -35.86
N SER A 149 -15.50 -6.30 -36.55
CA SER A 149 -15.62 -6.15 -37.99
C SER A 149 -15.31 -7.52 -38.60
N PRO A 150 -16.28 -8.24 -39.19
CA PRO A 150 -16.00 -9.47 -39.91
C PRO A 150 -15.48 -9.03 -41.28
N ARG A 151 -14.28 -8.47 -41.31
CA ARG A 151 -13.66 -8.00 -42.55
C ARG A 151 -12.34 -8.71 -42.74
N GLN A 152 -12.43 -9.98 -43.13
CA GLN A 152 -11.50 -10.70 -44.02
C GLN A 152 -11.85 -12.21 -44.04
N ARG A 153 -12.99 -12.56 -44.65
CA ARG A 153 -13.26 -13.94 -45.10
C ARG A 153 -13.80 -14.02 -46.55
N SER A 154 -13.61 -12.97 -47.36
CA SER A 154 -14.26 -12.88 -48.68
C SER A 154 -13.36 -12.54 -49.86
N VAL A 155 -12.03 -12.79 -49.81
CA VAL A 155 -11.19 -12.66 -51.03
C VAL A 155 -10.11 -13.75 -51.06
N ALA A 156 -10.51 -15.01 -51.21
CA ALA A 156 -9.65 -16.08 -51.74
C ALA A 156 -10.49 -17.21 -52.35
N GLY A 157 -11.66 -16.87 -52.89
CA GLY A 157 -12.63 -17.80 -53.45
C GLY A 157 -13.15 -17.32 -54.81
N SER A 158 -12.27 -16.84 -55.68
CA SER A 158 -12.51 -16.83 -57.14
C SER A 158 -11.27 -16.29 -57.85
N VAL A 159 -10.40 -17.15 -58.34
CA VAL A 159 -9.99 -17.15 -59.76
C VAL A 159 -9.68 -18.60 -60.08
N ARG A 160 -10.48 -19.16 -60.98
CA ARG A 160 -10.20 -20.41 -61.70
C ARG A 160 -9.15 -20.15 -62.76
#